data_AF-A0A538AU77-F1
#
_entry.id   AF-A0A538AU77-F1
#
_cell.length_a   1.000
_cell.length_b   1.000
_cell.length_c   1.000
_cell.angle_alpha   90.00
_cell.angle_beta   90.00
_cell.angle_gamma   90.00
#
_symmetry.space_group_name_H-M   'P 1'
#
loop_
_entity.id
_entity.type
_entity.pdbx_description
1 polymer ?
#
loop_
_entity_poly.entity_id
_entity_poly.type
_entity_poly.pdbx_seq_one_letter_code
_entity_poly.pdbx_strand_id
1 'polypeptide(L)'
;GMKLGLWMSPVEFNNASTTFRAHPTWSCVPVGTAASLIQDDAGLGVWYITQPAVQAYLAGVIDRIVNDWGVHYFKFDFMTWLDCPPHDYNDYEDAFAHWVDTIERAHPDVTFEFDETNDQRMWPFESAARGPSWFDNTHSHSLPSGPAVKRGAQLLHDIWSAAPWVPPSSIGAGLYDGTLQDGLTPDYLMPIAALTHITFWTDLSKLPASVRADTAWWLQWYHAHAAALSGGVYELTGSDPWDDAAPAAFQASSFVFAFRQTGPAPVVSLHGLSGGASYTLTYVRTGEVLGPFTGTQLQNGVTLLGGATPHTAAVYQIARA
;
A
#
# COMPACT_ATOMS: atom_id res chain seq x y z
N GLY A 1 14.38 -9.05 17.33
CA GLY A 1 15.20 -8.81 16.13
C GLY A 1 14.29 -8.43 14.97
N MET A 2 14.86 -8.05 13.82
CA MET A 2 14.08 -7.83 12.60
C MET A 2 13.61 -9.19 12.03
N LYS A 3 12.40 -9.22 11.45
CA LYS A 3 11.93 -10.35 10.66
C LYS A 3 12.47 -10.24 9.24
N LEU A 4 12.85 -11.36 8.63
CA LEU A 4 13.33 -11.40 7.26
C LEU A 4 12.13 -11.37 6.30
N GLY A 5 12.21 -10.52 5.27
CA GLY A 5 11.30 -10.51 4.14
C GLY A 5 12.05 -10.71 2.83
N LEU A 6 11.39 -11.27 1.82
CA LEU A 6 11.94 -11.48 0.48
C LEU A 6 11.01 -10.98 -0.61
N TRP A 7 11.60 -10.48 -1.67
CA TRP A 7 10.92 -10.23 -2.94
C TRP A 7 11.03 -11.47 -3.83
N MET A 8 9.98 -11.81 -4.57
CA MET A 8 9.96 -12.94 -5.50
C MET A 8 8.93 -12.72 -6.63
N SER A 9 9.24 -13.20 -7.83
CA SER A 9 8.22 -13.52 -8.83
C SER A 9 7.97 -15.03 -8.85
N PRO A 10 6.91 -15.53 -8.18
CA PRO A 10 6.73 -16.97 -7.97
C PRO A 10 6.18 -17.69 -9.21
N VAL A 11 5.40 -17.00 -10.04
CA VAL A 11 4.69 -17.59 -11.19
C VAL A 11 5.39 -17.39 -12.52
N GLU A 12 6.59 -16.81 -12.49
CA GLU A 12 7.40 -16.62 -13.68
C GLU A 12 8.78 -17.25 -13.53
N PHE A 13 9.51 -17.27 -14.64
CA PHE A 13 10.84 -17.85 -14.71
C PHE A 13 11.72 -17.23 -15.77
N ASN A 14 13.01 -17.27 -15.49
CA ASN A 14 14.02 -17.08 -16.50
C ASN A 14 14.24 -18.36 -17.32
N ASN A 15 14.31 -18.26 -18.65
CA ASN A 15 14.58 -19.39 -19.56
C ASN A 15 15.93 -20.10 -19.29
N ALA A 16 16.87 -19.41 -18.64
CA ALA A 16 18.14 -20.00 -18.21
C ALA A 16 18.07 -20.67 -16.81
N SER A 17 16.90 -20.72 -16.18
CA SER A 17 16.73 -21.36 -14.87
C SER A 17 16.92 -22.88 -14.96
N THR A 18 17.44 -23.48 -13.90
CA THR A 18 17.58 -24.94 -13.80
C THR A 18 16.21 -25.62 -13.81
N THR A 19 15.20 -25.02 -13.18
CA THR A 19 13.83 -25.54 -13.15
C THR A 19 13.23 -25.62 -14.55
N PHE A 20 13.34 -24.57 -15.37
CA PHE A 20 12.82 -24.60 -16.74
C PHE A 20 13.55 -25.62 -17.59
N ARG A 21 14.88 -25.73 -17.48
CA ARG A 21 15.65 -26.76 -18.22
C ARG A 21 15.22 -28.19 -17.85
N ALA A 22 14.87 -28.43 -16.59
CA ALA A 22 14.43 -29.74 -16.12
C ALA A 22 12.96 -30.02 -16.46
N HIS A 23 12.11 -28.97 -16.47
CA HIS A 23 10.67 -29.07 -16.65
C HIS A 23 10.14 -28.05 -17.68
N PRO A 24 10.57 -28.11 -18.94
CA PRO A 24 10.16 -27.10 -19.94
C PRO A 24 8.66 -27.14 -20.23
N THR A 25 8.01 -28.28 -20.03
CA THR A 25 6.56 -28.48 -20.21
C THR A 25 5.72 -27.88 -19.09
N TRP A 26 6.32 -27.32 -18.04
CA TRP A 26 5.59 -26.59 -16.99
C TRP A 26 5.31 -25.13 -17.37
N SER A 27 5.79 -24.66 -18.51
CA SER A 27 5.48 -23.32 -19.00
C SER A 27 4.06 -23.23 -19.58
N CYS A 28 3.43 -22.06 -19.46
CA CYS A 28 2.06 -21.76 -19.90
C CYS A 28 1.83 -21.85 -21.44
N VAL A 29 2.89 -22.02 -22.24
CA VAL A 29 2.79 -21.86 -23.70
C VAL A 29 2.31 -23.16 -24.39
N PRO A 30 1.47 -23.06 -25.45
CA PRO A 30 1.14 -24.18 -26.31
C PRO A 30 2.39 -24.88 -26.86
N VAL A 31 2.37 -26.21 -26.79
CA VAL A 31 3.43 -27.10 -27.28
C VAL A 31 3.88 -26.72 -28.70
N GLY A 32 5.13 -26.28 -28.86
CA GLY A 32 5.85 -26.24 -30.15
C GLY A 32 6.20 -24.86 -30.72
N THR A 33 7.48 -24.50 -30.58
CA THR A 33 8.27 -23.56 -31.41
C THR A 33 7.85 -22.07 -31.48
N ALA A 34 8.80 -21.20 -31.09
CA ALA A 34 8.78 -19.72 -31.17
C ALA A 34 7.77 -18.96 -30.28
N ALA A 35 6.58 -19.51 -30.01
CA ALA A 35 5.58 -18.88 -29.15
C ALA A 35 5.88 -19.00 -27.64
N SER A 36 6.85 -19.84 -27.23
CA SER A 36 7.25 -20.02 -25.82
C SER A 36 8.07 -18.87 -25.24
N LEU A 37 8.03 -17.74 -25.93
CA LEU A 37 8.78 -16.52 -25.70
C LEU A 37 7.82 -15.32 -25.60
N ILE A 38 6.53 -15.55 -25.29
CA ILE A 38 5.72 -14.47 -24.73
C ILE A 38 6.35 -14.19 -23.37
N GLN A 39 7.24 -13.22 -23.41
CA GLN A 39 7.82 -12.63 -22.24
C GLN A 39 6.76 -11.73 -21.64
N ASP A 40 6.69 -11.68 -20.32
CA ASP A 40 6.12 -10.52 -19.65
C ASP A 40 6.91 -9.25 -20.05
N ASP A 41 6.52 -8.11 -19.51
CA ASP A 41 7.22 -6.84 -19.71
C ASP A 41 8.67 -6.87 -19.20
N ALA A 42 9.05 -7.81 -18.32
CA ALA A 42 10.42 -8.00 -17.83
C ALA A 42 11.26 -9.04 -18.60
N GLY A 43 10.73 -9.71 -19.62
CA GLY A 43 11.51 -10.71 -20.37
C GLY A 43 11.39 -12.16 -19.84
N LEU A 44 10.48 -12.43 -18.91
CA LEU A 44 10.30 -13.69 -18.17
C LEU A 44 9.19 -14.56 -18.79
N GLY A 45 9.37 -15.89 -18.71
CA GLY A 45 8.33 -16.83 -19.09
C GLY A 45 7.38 -17.11 -17.92
N VAL A 46 6.15 -17.53 -18.21
CA VAL A 46 5.11 -17.76 -17.19
C VAL A 46 4.86 -19.25 -16.95
N TRP A 47 4.84 -19.67 -15.68
CA TRP A 47 4.53 -21.05 -15.30
C TRP A 47 3.05 -21.37 -15.50
N TYR A 48 2.74 -22.61 -15.89
CA TYR A 48 1.36 -23.09 -16.03
C TYR A 48 0.81 -23.49 -14.66
N ILE A 49 0.35 -22.51 -13.88
CA ILE A 49 -0.04 -22.74 -12.48
C ILE A 49 -1.27 -23.64 -12.31
N THR A 50 -2.08 -23.83 -13.34
CA THR A 50 -3.19 -24.80 -13.32
C THR A 50 -2.70 -26.26 -13.23
N GLN A 51 -1.42 -26.53 -13.53
CA GLN A 51 -0.84 -27.85 -13.36
C GLN A 51 -0.53 -28.14 -11.88
N PRO A 52 -1.09 -29.22 -11.28
CA PRO A 52 -0.89 -29.51 -9.85
C PRO A 52 0.58 -29.70 -9.44
N ALA A 53 1.42 -30.22 -10.34
CA ALA A 53 2.85 -30.39 -10.09
C ALA A 53 3.58 -29.04 -9.93
N VAL A 54 3.15 -28.00 -10.67
CA VAL A 54 3.69 -26.64 -10.57
C VAL A 54 3.29 -26.04 -9.22
N GLN A 55 2.00 -26.11 -8.85
CA GLN A 55 1.54 -25.62 -7.55
C GLN A 55 2.27 -26.27 -6.38
N ALA A 56 2.42 -27.60 -6.42
CA ALA A 56 3.14 -28.35 -5.39
C ALA A 56 4.62 -27.96 -5.31
N TYR A 57 5.27 -27.74 -6.46
CA TYR A 57 6.65 -27.27 -6.50
C TYR A 57 6.78 -25.86 -5.90
N LEU A 58 5.94 -24.92 -6.31
CA LEU A 58 5.96 -23.53 -5.83
C LEU A 58 5.65 -23.45 -4.33
N ALA A 59 4.62 -24.16 -3.87
CA ALA A 59 4.31 -24.25 -2.44
C ALA A 59 5.48 -24.85 -1.64
N GLY A 60 6.14 -25.89 -2.17
CA GLY A 60 7.33 -26.46 -1.56
C GLY A 60 8.55 -25.52 -1.55
N VAL A 61 8.67 -24.60 -2.51
CA VAL A 61 9.69 -23.54 -2.49
C VAL A 61 9.42 -22.57 -1.35
N ILE A 62 8.18 -22.09 -1.20
CA ILE A 62 7.77 -21.20 -0.11
C ILE A 62 8.00 -21.89 1.24
N ASP A 63 7.56 -23.14 1.40
CA ASP A 63 7.72 -23.90 2.64
C ASP A 63 9.19 -24.02 3.07
N ARG A 64 10.09 -24.35 2.14
CA ARG A 64 11.53 -24.39 2.44
C ARG A 64 12.07 -23.02 2.84
N ILE A 65 11.71 -21.96 2.13
CA ILE A 65 12.20 -20.61 2.42
C ILE A 65 11.72 -20.15 3.81
N VAL A 66 10.47 -20.42 4.17
CA VAL A 66 9.94 -20.11 5.49
C VAL A 66 10.64 -20.95 6.57
N ASN A 67 10.69 -22.27 6.42
CA ASN A 67 11.17 -23.17 7.47
C ASN A 67 12.70 -23.16 7.61
N ASP A 68 13.44 -23.10 6.51
CA ASP A 68 14.91 -23.19 6.53
C ASP A 68 15.54 -21.81 6.79
N TRP A 69 14.96 -20.72 6.29
CA TRP A 69 15.54 -19.37 6.37
C TRP A 69 14.79 -18.42 7.29
N GLY A 70 13.63 -18.81 7.82
CA GLY A 70 12.85 -17.99 8.76
C GLY A 70 12.25 -16.74 8.13
N VAL A 71 11.85 -16.83 6.86
CA VAL A 71 11.18 -15.72 6.16
C VAL A 71 9.77 -15.56 6.68
N HIS A 72 9.38 -14.32 6.98
CA HIS A 72 8.05 -13.96 7.52
C HIS A 72 7.28 -12.99 6.65
N TYR A 73 7.85 -12.60 5.52
CA TYR A 73 7.24 -11.65 4.60
C TYR A 73 7.67 -11.97 3.17
N PHE A 74 6.71 -12.04 2.27
CA PHE A 74 6.98 -12.08 0.84
C PHE A 74 6.33 -10.87 0.18
N LYS A 75 7.07 -10.19 -0.68
CA LYS A 75 6.51 -9.34 -1.73
C LYS A 75 6.51 -10.16 -3.01
N PHE A 76 5.34 -10.54 -3.50
CA PHE A 76 5.19 -11.18 -4.80
C PHE A 76 4.94 -10.13 -5.87
N ASP A 77 5.65 -10.26 -6.98
CA ASP A 77 5.72 -9.28 -8.07
C ASP A 77 5.81 -10.02 -9.40
N PHE A 78 5.56 -9.34 -10.51
CA PHE A 78 5.42 -9.92 -11.85
C PHE A 78 4.56 -11.19 -11.84
N MET A 79 3.27 -11.03 -11.60
CA MET A 79 2.31 -12.13 -11.54
C MET A 79 1.35 -12.11 -12.72
N THR A 80 1.90 -12.22 -13.92
CA THR A 80 1.13 -12.21 -15.17
C THR A 80 0.18 -13.41 -15.27
N TRP A 81 -1.09 -13.15 -15.63
CA TRP A 81 -2.09 -14.20 -15.90
C TRP A 81 -2.39 -14.25 -17.39
N LEU A 82 -2.38 -15.47 -17.95
CA LEU A 82 -2.48 -15.70 -19.39
C LEU A 82 -3.44 -16.84 -19.69
N ASP A 83 -4.03 -16.83 -20.89
CA ASP A 83 -4.67 -18.01 -21.45
C ASP A 83 -3.61 -19.07 -21.78
N CYS A 84 -3.74 -20.25 -21.17
CA CYS A 84 -2.79 -21.36 -21.32
C CYS A 84 -3.55 -22.64 -21.73
N PRO A 85 -3.73 -22.93 -23.04
CA PRO A 85 -4.56 -24.04 -23.49
C PRO A 85 -4.23 -25.39 -22.83
N PRO A 86 -5.25 -26.17 -22.41
CA PRO A 86 -6.69 -25.97 -22.63
C PRO A 86 -7.38 -25.00 -21.65
N HIS A 87 -6.66 -24.37 -20.72
CA HIS A 87 -7.19 -23.49 -19.69
C HIS A 87 -7.20 -22.02 -20.12
N ASP A 88 -8.25 -21.31 -19.73
CA ASP A 88 -8.36 -19.87 -19.97
C ASP A 88 -7.82 -19.06 -18.79
N TYR A 89 -7.89 -17.74 -18.91
CA TYR A 89 -7.50 -16.78 -17.89
C TYR A 89 -8.18 -17.03 -16.55
N ASN A 90 -9.46 -17.39 -16.53
CA ASN A 90 -10.20 -17.60 -15.28
C ASN A 90 -9.74 -18.88 -14.58
N ASP A 91 -9.47 -19.95 -15.34
CA ASP A 91 -8.85 -21.17 -14.80
C ASP A 91 -7.48 -20.85 -14.17
N TYR A 92 -6.69 -19.95 -14.79
CA TYR A 92 -5.40 -19.50 -14.25
C TYR A 92 -5.57 -18.69 -12.96
N GLU A 93 -6.49 -17.72 -12.96
CA GLU A 93 -6.86 -16.93 -11.78
C GLU A 93 -7.26 -17.84 -10.61
N ASP A 94 -8.20 -18.77 -10.83
CA ASP A 94 -8.68 -19.70 -9.81
C ASP A 94 -7.54 -20.56 -9.25
N ALA A 95 -6.65 -21.04 -10.13
CA ALA A 95 -5.49 -21.82 -9.73
C ALA A 95 -4.47 -20.99 -8.92
N PHE A 96 -4.25 -19.74 -9.29
CA PHE A 96 -3.38 -18.83 -8.55
C PHE A 96 -3.96 -18.49 -7.18
N ALA A 97 -5.24 -18.10 -7.12
CA ALA A 97 -5.94 -17.83 -5.87
C ALA A 97 -5.92 -19.05 -4.94
N HIS A 98 -6.18 -20.24 -5.47
CA HIS A 98 -6.10 -21.48 -4.72
C HIS A 98 -4.69 -21.76 -4.17
N TRP A 99 -3.65 -21.48 -4.97
CA TRP A 99 -2.26 -21.63 -4.54
C TRP A 99 -1.91 -20.66 -3.42
N VAL A 100 -2.32 -19.39 -3.52
CA VAL A 100 -2.17 -18.37 -2.46
C VAL A 100 -2.88 -18.83 -1.17
N ASP A 101 -4.14 -19.23 -1.24
CA ASP A 101 -4.91 -19.71 -0.08
C ASP A 101 -4.25 -20.96 0.56
N THR A 102 -3.50 -21.73 -0.24
CA THR A 102 -2.77 -22.91 0.24
C THR A 102 -1.52 -22.52 1.03
N ILE A 103 -0.71 -21.58 0.53
CA ILE A 103 0.50 -21.13 1.23
C ILE A 103 0.16 -20.30 2.47
N GLU A 104 -0.90 -19.51 2.45
CA GLU A 104 -1.38 -18.76 3.63
C GLU A 104 -1.84 -19.70 4.76
N ARG A 105 -2.60 -20.75 4.42
CA ARG A 105 -2.99 -21.77 5.41
C ARG A 105 -1.81 -22.54 5.96
N ALA A 106 -0.80 -22.82 5.14
CA ALA A 106 0.42 -23.50 5.58
C ALA A 106 1.30 -22.59 6.47
N HIS A 107 1.25 -21.28 6.25
CA HIS A 107 2.12 -20.31 6.91
C HIS A 107 1.34 -19.09 7.43
N PRO A 108 0.45 -19.26 8.43
CA PRO A 108 -0.44 -18.18 8.90
C PRO A 108 0.29 -17.01 9.58
N ASP A 109 1.56 -17.18 9.95
CA ASP A 109 2.41 -16.15 10.55
C ASP A 109 3.29 -15.40 9.52
N VAL A 110 3.08 -15.67 8.23
CA VAL A 110 3.78 -15.04 7.10
C VAL A 110 2.84 -14.08 6.40
N THR A 111 3.33 -12.87 6.10
CA THR A 111 2.59 -11.90 5.29
C THR A 111 2.98 -12.06 3.83
N PHE A 112 1.97 -12.12 2.95
CA PHE A 112 2.14 -12.08 1.50
C PHE A 112 1.60 -10.74 1.00
N GLU A 113 2.48 -9.86 0.55
CA GLU A 113 2.14 -8.62 -0.16
C GLU A 113 2.14 -8.89 -1.66
N PHE A 114 1.11 -8.44 -2.37
CA PHE A 114 0.97 -8.60 -3.81
C PHE A 114 1.23 -7.28 -4.52
N ASP A 115 2.14 -7.24 -5.49
CA ASP A 115 2.35 -6.07 -6.33
C ASP A 115 1.16 -5.85 -7.27
N GLU A 116 0.69 -4.61 -7.42
CA GLU A 116 -0.42 -4.25 -8.31
C GLU A 116 0.03 -3.23 -9.37
N THR A 117 1.35 -2.98 -9.51
CA THR A 117 1.89 -1.87 -10.32
C THR A 117 2.53 -2.28 -11.62
N ASN A 118 3.29 -3.38 -11.63
CA ASN A 118 3.79 -4.02 -12.85
C ASN A 118 2.97 -5.26 -13.21
N ASP A 119 2.07 -5.63 -12.32
CA ASP A 119 1.19 -6.76 -12.48
C ASP A 119 0.16 -6.45 -13.57
N GLN A 120 0.16 -7.25 -14.64
CA GLN A 120 -0.75 -7.11 -15.78
C GLN A 120 -2.17 -7.61 -15.45
N ARG A 121 -2.62 -7.40 -14.22
CA ARG A 121 -3.91 -7.84 -13.67
C ARG A 121 -4.58 -6.70 -12.89
N MET A 122 -5.90 -6.76 -12.76
CA MET A 122 -6.68 -5.87 -11.90
C MET A 122 -7.34 -6.71 -10.81
N TRP A 123 -6.68 -6.87 -9.66
CA TRP A 123 -7.20 -7.67 -8.53
C TRP A 123 -7.15 -6.97 -7.16
N PRO A 124 -7.37 -5.65 -7.07
CA PRO A 124 -7.09 -4.93 -5.83
C PRO A 124 -7.98 -5.40 -4.67
N PHE A 125 -9.21 -5.84 -4.93
CA PHE A 125 -10.14 -6.26 -3.87
C PHE A 125 -9.76 -7.61 -3.28
N GLU A 126 -9.46 -8.58 -4.14
CA GLU A 126 -9.14 -9.93 -3.76
C GLU A 126 -7.72 -10.06 -3.22
N SER A 127 -6.76 -9.26 -3.73
CA SER A 127 -5.45 -9.11 -3.11
C SER A 127 -5.59 -8.45 -1.73
N ALA A 128 -6.32 -7.34 -1.60
CA ALA A 128 -6.55 -6.68 -0.30
C ALA A 128 -7.33 -7.56 0.70
N ALA A 129 -8.11 -8.54 0.23
CA ALA A 129 -8.77 -9.52 1.07
C ALA A 129 -7.83 -10.61 1.63
N ARG A 130 -6.66 -10.81 1.00
CA ARG A 130 -5.66 -11.82 1.36
C ARG A 130 -4.47 -11.23 2.11
N GLY A 131 -4.03 -10.06 1.68
CA GLY A 131 -2.90 -9.38 2.31
C GLY A 131 -2.76 -7.93 1.87
N PRO A 132 -1.64 -7.28 2.24
CA PRO A 132 -1.28 -5.99 1.67
C PRO A 132 -1.10 -6.09 0.16
N SER A 133 -1.38 -5.00 -0.54
CA SER A 133 -1.21 -4.85 -1.97
C SER A 133 -0.33 -3.64 -2.22
N TRP A 134 0.76 -3.79 -2.95
CA TRP A 134 1.67 -2.70 -3.28
C TRP A 134 1.14 -1.92 -4.49
N PHE A 135 0.86 -0.62 -4.30
CA PHE A 135 0.24 0.25 -5.32
C PHE A 135 1.19 1.32 -5.86
N ASP A 136 2.44 1.33 -5.41
CA ASP A 136 3.35 2.44 -5.66
C ASP A 136 4.60 2.02 -6.44
N ASN A 137 4.63 2.26 -7.75
CA ASN A 137 5.89 2.13 -8.49
C ASN A 137 6.54 3.51 -8.63
N THR A 138 6.80 4.19 -7.51
CA THR A 138 7.32 5.57 -7.36
C THR A 138 8.42 5.98 -8.34
N HIS A 139 9.14 5.02 -8.90
CA HIS A 139 10.14 5.19 -9.95
C HIS A 139 9.52 5.66 -11.29
N SER A 140 8.19 5.60 -11.42
CA SER A 140 7.37 5.98 -12.59
C SER A 140 6.51 7.24 -12.36
N HIS A 141 6.44 7.74 -11.13
CA HIS A 141 5.81 9.03 -10.77
C HIS A 141 6.48 10.26 -11.40
N SER A 142 7.50 10.05 -12.21
CA SER A 142 8.09 10.99 -13.16
C SER A 142 7.51 10.86 -14.58
N LEU A 143 6.19 10.70 -14.73
CA LEU A 143 5.55 11.03 -16.02
C LEU A 143 5.74 12.53 -16.32
N PRO A 144 5.83 12.93 -17.60
CA PRO A 144 6.48 14.16 -18.03
C PRO A 144 5.59 15.39 -17.80
N SER A 145 5.43 15.82 -16.56
CA SER A 145 4.83 17.11 -16.21
C SER A 145 5.66 17.87 -15.17
N GLY A 146 6.97 17.86 -15.34
CA GLY A 146 7.86 18.89 -14.81
C GLY A 146 8.14 18.85 -13.31
N PRO A 147 9.12 19.67 -12.86
CA PRO A 147 9.71 19.62 -11.51
C PRO A 147 8.86 20.26 -10.39
N ALA A 148 7.53 20.25 -10.47
CA ALA A 148 6.68 21.05 -9.57
C ALA A 148 5.76 20.28 -8.61
N VAL A 149 5.34 19.05 -8.94
CA VAL A 149 4.47 18.24 -8.06
C VAL A 149 5.34 17.43 -7.12
N LYS A 150 5.15 17.61 -5.81
CA LYS A 150 5.86 16.78 -4.82
C LYS A 150 5.24 15.38 -4.77
N ARG A 151 6.06 14.34 -4.62
CA ARG A 151 5.61 12.94 -4.56
C ARG A 151 4.64 12.64 -3.41
N GLY A 152 4.62 13.49 -2.37
CA GLY A 152 3.61 13.38 -1.31
C GLY A 152 2.16 13.56 -1.81
N ALA A 153 1.93 14.34 -2.88
CA ALA A 153 0.63 14.50 -3.51
C ALA A 153 0.15 13.20 -4.18
N GLN A 154 1.08 12.46 -4.78
CA GLN A 154 0.82 11.19 -5.47
C GLN A 154 0.49 10.09 -4.45
N LEU A 155 1.25 10.01 -3.35
CA LEU A 155 0.90 9.09 -2.25
C LEU A 155 -0.49 9.38 -1.66
N LEU A 156 -0.89 10.66 -1.57
CA LEU A 156 -2.24 11.04 -1.13
C LEU A 156 -3.29 10.68 -2.18
N HIS A 157 -2.97 10.78 -3.48
CA HIS A 157 -3.83 10.36 -4.57
C HIS A 157 -4.07 8.85 -4.55
N ASP A 158 -3.03 8.05 -4.31
CA ASP A 158 -3.16 6.59 -4.25
C ASP A 158 -4.15 6.19 -3.12
N ILE A 159 -4.06 6.84 -1.96
CA ILE A 159 -5.01 6.65 -0.88
C ILE A 159 -6.41 7.14 -1.27
N TRP A 160 -6.53 8.34 -1.85
CA TRP A 160 -7.80 8.97 -2.23
C TRP A 160 -8.50 8.27 -3.42
N SER A 161 -7.78 7.59 -4.28
CA SER A 161 -8.40 6.85 -5.39
C SER A 161 -8.88 5.47 -4.92
N ALA A 162 -8.19 4.87 -3.94
CA ALA A 162 -8.43 3.51 -3.48
C ALA A 162 -9.32 3.40 -2.22
N ALA A 163 -9.34 4.40 -1.35
CA ALA A 163 -10.09 4.37 -0.08
C ALA A 163 -11.61 4.06 -0.21
N PRO A 164 -12.32 4.40 -1.30
CA PRO A 164 -13.72 4.00 -1.47
C PRO A 164 -13.90 2.49 -1.69
N TRP A 165 -12.82 1.79 -2.06
CA TRP A 165 -12.82 0.43 -2.60
C TRP A 165 -12.17 -0.57 -1.65
N VAL A 166 -11.02 -0.18 -1.07
CA VAL A 166 -10.23 -1.02 -0.16
C VAL A 166 -9.80 -0.23 1.07
N PRO A 167 -9.61 -0.89 2.24
CA PRO A 167 -9.03 -0.23 3.41
C PRO A 167 -7.64 0.32 3.07
N PRO A 168 -7.36 1.62 3.27
CA PRO A 168 -6.04 2.16 2.96
C PRO A 168 -4.88 1.43 3.64
N SER A 169 -5.11 0.82 4.80
CA SER A 169 -4.09 0.07 5.53
C SER A 169 -3.58 -1.18 4.78
N SER A 170 -4.29 -1.64 3.74
CA SER A 170 -3.79 -2.70 2.86
C SER A 170 -2.93 -2.16 1.72
N ILE A 171 -2.85 -0.85 1.50
CA ILE A 171 -2.10 -0.24 0.39
C ILE A 171 -0.64 -0.12 0.80
N GLY A 172 0.26 -0.82 0.14
CA GLY A 172 1.72 -0.68 0.26
C GLY A 172 2.22 0.46 -0.62
N ALA A 173 3.09 1.31 -0.06
CA ALA A 173 3.74 2.39 -0.79
C ALA A 173 5.16 2.67 -0.28
N GLY A 174 6.00 3.27 -1.14
CA GLY A 174 7.41 3.53 -0.88
C GLY A 174 7.66 4.76 -0.01
N LEU A 175 7.54 4.60 1.32
CA LEU A 175 7.83 5.70 2.24
C LEU A 175 9.30 6.11 2.17
N TYR A 176 9.54 7.42 2.06
CA TYR A 176 10.86 8.02 1.89
C TYR A 176 11.58 7.63 0.59
N ASP A 177 10.85 7.13 -0.41
CA ASP A 177 11.38 6.99 -1.78
C ASP A 177 11.52 8.37 -2.43
N GLY A 178 12.61 9.04 -2.06
CA GLY A 178 12.99 10.38 -2.48
C GLY A 178 12.06 11.54 -2.02
N THR A 179 10.91 11.28 -1.38
CA THR A 179 10.00 12.31 -0.86
C THR A 179 10.66 13.28 0.13
N LEU A 180 11.68 12.84 0.88
CA LEU A 180 12.48 13.71 1.74
C LEU A 180 13.29 14.74 0.92
N GLN A 181 13.73 14.37 -0.28
CA GLN A 181 14.47 15.21 -1.22
C GLN A 181 13.55 16.25 -1.87
N ASP A 182 12.24 16.00 -1.90
CA ASP A 182 11.21 17.00 -2.28
C ASP A 182 10.97 18.04 -1.16
N GLY A 183 11.73 17.95 -0.06
CA GLY A 183 11.61 18.84 1.09
C GLY A 183 10.40 18.54 1.98
N LEU A 184 9.80 17.35 1.87
CA LEU A 184 8.76 16.89 2.78
C LEU A 184 9.40 16.36 4.08
N THR A 185 8.67 16.47 5.18
CA THR A 185 9.17 16.10 6.51
C THR A 185 8.49 14.82 7.01
N PRO A 186 9.05 14.14 8.02
CA PRO A 186 8.37 13.04 8.70
C PRO A 186 6.98 13.41 9.22
N ASP A 187 6.78 14.64 9.71
CA ASP A 187 5.48 15.11 10.19
C ASP A 187 4.43 15.25 9.08
N TYR A 188 4.84 15.32 7.81
CA TYR A 188 3.93 15.24 6.66
C TYR A 188 3.74 13.80 6.17
N LEU A 189 4.84 13.05 6.05
CA LEU A 189 4.87 11.74 5.40
C LEU A 189 4.41 10.59 6.30
N MET A 190 4.67 10.66 7.61
CA MET A 190 4.25 9.61 8.53
C MET A 190 2.74 9.56 8.76
N PRO A 191 1.99 10.69 8.76
CA PRO A 191 0.53 10.63 8.70
C PRO A 191 -0.01 9.94 7.45
N ILE A 192 0.64 10.10 6.28
CA ILE A 192 0.31 9.33 5.07
C ILE A 192 0.56 7.85 5.34
N ALA A 193 1.77 7.50 5.78
CA ALA A 193 2.16 6.11 6.05
C ALA A 193 1.28 5.42 7.10
N ALA A 194 0.81 6.16 8.12
CA ALA A 194 -0.05 5.61 9.16
C ALA A 194 -1.44 5.21 8.65
N LEU A 195 -1.86 5.71 7.49
CA LEU A 195 -3.05 5.25 6.79
C LEU A 195 -2.78 4.01 5.93
N THR A 196 -1.53 3.66 5.65
CA THR A 196 -1.13 2.64 4.67
C THR A 196 -0.48 1.41 5.31
N HIS A 197 -0.14 0.42 4.49
CA HIS A 197 0.85 -0.59 4.85
C HIS A 197 2.24 0.07 4.82
N ILE A 198 2.83 0.26 6.01
CA ILE A 198 4.08 1.03 6.15
C ILE A 198 5.26 0.25 5.58
N THR A 199 5.78 0.71 4.44
CA THR A 199 6.99 0.16 3.82
C THR A 199 8.02 1.26 3.58
N PHE A 200 9.18 1.16 4.23
CA PHE A 200 10.28 2.11 3.99
C PHE A 200 11.07 1.73 2.73
N TRP A 201 11.16 2.65 1.79
CA TRP A 201 11.90 2.48 0.55
C TRP A 201 13.09 3.45 0.50
N THR A 202 13.98 3.31 1.47
CA THR A 202 15.18 4.14 1.59
C THR A 202 16.23 3.47 2.45
N ASP A 203 17.47 3.94 2.36
CA ASP A 203 18.53 3.53 3.29
C ASP A 203 18.35 4.25 4.63
N LEU A 204 17.67 3.59 5.58
CA LEU A 204 17.39 4.12 6.91
C LEU A 204 18.67 4.49 7.69
N SER A 205 19.82 3.89 7.36
CA SER A 205 21.10 4.20 8.03
C SER A 205 21.60 5.60 7.69
N LYS A 206 21.20 6.15 6.53
CA LYS A 206 21.59 7.47 6.03
C LYS A 206 20.68 8.60 6.49
N LEU A 207 19.59 8.29 7.21
CA LEU A 207 18.67 9.31 7.68
C LEU A 207 19.31 10.21 8.75
N PRO A 208 19.12 11.54 8.68
CA PRO A 208 19.52 12.46 9.75
C PRO A 208 18.92 12.07 11.10
N ALA A 209 19.62 12.41 12.19
CA ALA A 209 19.17 12.05 13.53
C ALA A 209 17.79 12.62 13.89
N SER A 210 17.49 13.86 13.46
CA SER A 210 16.16 14.46 13.63
C SER A 210 15.08 13.68 12.90
N VAL A 211 15.30 13.35 11.62
CA VAL A 211 14.37 12.55 10.82
C VAL A 211 14.08 11.21 11.51
N ARG A 212 15.12 10.50 11.97
CA ARG A 212 14.94 9.24 12.70
C ARG A 212 14.14 9.40 13.99
N ALA A 213 14.36 10.47 14.75
CA ALA A 213 13.62 10.73 15.98
C ALA A 213 12.14 10.98 15.70
N ASP A 214 11.83 11.77 14.67
CA ASP A 214 10.46 12.07 14.28
C ASP A 214 9.74 10.83 13.74
N THR A 215 10.39 10.07 12.87
CA THR A 215 9.90 8.77 12.37
C THR A 215 9.62 7.81 13.53
N ALA A 216 10.55 7.70 14.49
CA ALA A 216 10.40 6.80 15.64
C ALA A 216 9.21 7.17 16.52
N TRP A 217 8.96 8.46 16.74
CA TRP A 217 7.77 8.90 17.47
C TRP A 217 6.49 8.49 16.74
N TRP A 218 6.43 8.70 15.42
CA TRP A 218 5.25 8.33 14.63
C TRP A 218 5.02 6.83 14.58
N LEU A 219 6.07 6.02 14.49
CA LEU A 219 5.95 4.57 14.56
C LEU A 219 5.43 4.11 15.93
N GLN A 220 5.90 4.72 17.02
CA GLN A 220 5.37 4.43 18.37
C GLN A 220 3.88 4.79 18.46
N TRP A 221 3.50 5.96 17.94
CA TRP A 221 2.10 6.37 17.89
C TRP A 221 1.26 5.42 17.03
N TYR A 222 1.72 5.05 15.84
CA TYR A 222 1.05 4.09 14.96
C TYR A 222 0.85 2.75 15.65
N HIS A 223 1.89 2.17 16.26
CA HIS A 223 1.77 0.89 16.96
C HIS A 223 0.76 0.92 18.11
N ALA A 224 0.64 2.05 18.81
CA ALA A 224 -0.35 2.21 19.87
C ALA A 224 -1.80 2.31 19.34
N HIS A 225 -1.99 2.61 18.05
CA HIS A 225 -3.30 2.88 17.45
C HIS A 225 -3.60 2.04 16.20
N ALA A 226 -2.76 1.08 15.83
CA ALA A 226 -2.84 0.34 14.57
C ALA A 226 -4.22 -0.31 14.35
N ALA A 227 -4.82 -0.86 15.41
CA ALA A 227 -6.16 -1.46 15.36
C ALA A 227 -7.27 -0.45 15.00
N ALA A 228 -7.11 0.83 15.36
CA ALA A 228 -8.06 1.89 14.99
C ALA A 228 -7.83 2.39 13.56
N LEU A 229 -6.67 2.11 12.97
CA LEU A 229 -6.24 2.58 11.65
C LEU A 229 -6.36 1.49 10.57
N SER A 230 -6.62 0.24 10.94
CA SER A 230 -6.67 -0.90 10.01
C SER A 230 -7.98 -1.05 9.23
N GLY A 231 -8.89 -0.09 9.32
CA GLY A 231 -10.23 -0.14 8.73
C GLY A 231 -10.35 0.73 7.48
N GLY A 232 -11.55 0.75 6.90
CA GLY A 232 -11.88 1.75 5.89
C GLY A 232 -11.84 3.16 6.46
N VAL A 233 -11.64 4.15 5.58
CA VAL A 233 -11.63 5.56 5.94
C VAL A 233 -12.71 6.32 5.18
N TYR A 234 -13.17 7.42 5.74
CA TYR A 234 -13.96 8.39 4.99
C TYR A 234 -13.04 9.42 4.35
N GLU A 235 -13.23 9.66 3.06
CA GLU A 235 -12.63 10.80 2.38
C GLU A 235 -13.43 12.06 2.71
N LEU A 236 -12.73 13.08 3.18
CA LEU A 236 -13.36 14.31 3.66
C LEU A 236 -13.16 15.48 2.68
N THR A 237 -12.51 15.23 1.54
CA THR A 237 -12.22 16.20 0.48
C THR A 237 -12.73 15.66 -0.86
N GLY A 238 -13.37 16.54 -1.65
CA GLY A 238 -14.04 16.14 -2.90
C GLY A 238 -13.18 16.26 -4.17
N SER A 239 -11.92 16.68 -4.05
CA SER A 239 -11.00 16.84 -5.17
C SER A 239 -9.80 15.93 -4.99
N ASP A 240 -9.36 15.35 -6.10
CA ASP A 240 -8.14 14.55 -6.19
C ASP A 240 -6.90 15.40 -5.81
N PRO A 241 -6.06 14.97 -4.86
CA PRO A 241 -4.86 15.68 -4.43
C PRO A 241 -3.66 15.58 -5.39
N TRP A 242 -3.77 14.88 -6.53
CA TRP A 242 -2.66 14.62 -7.46
C TRP A 242 -1.88 15.86 -7.91
N ASP A 243 -2.53 17.02 -8.00
CA ASP A 243 -1.93 18.25 -8.54
C ASP A 243 -1.07 19.05 -7.54
N ASP A 244 -0.89 18.56 -6.31
CA ASP A 244 -0.22 19.25 -5.20
C ASP A 244 -0.86 20.60 -4.82
N ALA A 245 -2.09 20.89 -5.27
CA ALA A 245 -2.85 22.08 -4.93
C ALA A 245 -4.07 21.74 -4.08
N ALA A 246 -4.84 20.73 -4.46
CA ALA A 246 -6.00 20.28 -3.70
C ALA A 246 -5.57 19.70 -2.33
N PRO A 247 -6.21 20.10 -1.22
CA PRO A 247 -5.93 19.50 0.07
C PRO A 247 -6.54 18.09 0.14
N ALA A 248 -5.99 17.26 1.02
CA ALA A 248 -6.53 15.94 1.32
C ALA A 248 -6.92 15.84 2.80
N ALA A 249 -8.00 15.12 3.11
CA ALA A 249 -8.29 14.74 4.47
C ALA A 249 -9.07 13.43 4.55
N PHE A 250 -8.79 12.65 5.58
CA PHE A 250 -9.38 11.33 5.81
C PHE A 250 -9.83 11.19 7.26
N GLN A 251 -10.93 10.49 7.50
CA GLN A 251 -11.34 10.06 8.84
C GLN A 251 -11.19 8.54 8.98
N ALA A 252 -10.30 8.12 9.87
CA ALA A 252 -10.09 6.73 10.24
C ALA A 252 -10.51 6.53 11.69
N SER A 253 -11.65 5.85 11.92
CA SER A 253 -12.21 5.64 13.26
C SER A 253 -12.38 6.97 14.03
N SER A 254 -11.67 7.13 15.15
CA SER A 254 -11.64 8.34 15.98
C SER A 254 -10.54 9.34 15.61
N PHE A 255 -9.95 9.24 14.42
CA PHE A 255 -8.87 10.12 13.97
C PHE A 255 -9.23 10.84 12.67
N VAL A 256 -8.78 12.09 12.56
CA VAL A 256 -8.86 12.89 11.33
C VAL A 256 -7.44 13.21 10.88
N PHE A 257 -7.09 12.78 9.69
CA PHE A 257 -5.85 13.09 9.01
C PHE A 257 -6.13 14.25 8.06
N ALA A 258 -5.39 15.35 8.18
CA ALA A 258 -5.55 16.53 7.35
C ALA A 258 -4.21 16.93 6.75
N PHE A 259 -4.21 17.20 5.44
CA PHE A 259 -3.03 17.54 4.66
C PHE A 259 -3.29 18.85 3.92
N ARG A 260 -2.46 19.85 4.22
CA ARG A 260 -2.40 21.08 3.45
C ARG A 260 -1.33 20.94 2.37
N GLN A 261 -1.74 21.01 1.11
CA GLN A 261 -0.83 21.09 -0.03
C GLN A 261 -0.51 22.57 -0.36
N THR A 262 -0.22 22.92 -1.62
CA THR A 262 0.07 24.32 -1.98
C THR A 262 -1.15 25.24 -1.95
N GLY A 263 -2.36 24.67 -2.11
CA GLY A 263 -3.62 25.40 -2.12
C GLY A 263 -4.20 25.73 -0.72
N PRO A 264 -5.53 25.91 -0.63
CA PRO A 264 -6.18 26.27 0.62
C PRO A 264 -6.14 25.12 1.63
N ALA A 265 -6.39 25.47 2.90
CA ALA A 265 -6.46 24.49 3.97
C ALA A 265 -7.74 23.62 3.85
N PRO A 266 -7.72 22.34 4.27
CA PRO A 266 -8.86 21.45 4.15
C PRO A 266 -10.06 21.93 4.99
N VAL A 267 -11.24 21.91 4.37
CA VAL A 267 -12.53 22.04 5.05
C VAL A 267 -13.16 20.66 5.10
N VAL A 268 -13.32 20.12 6.30
CA VAL A 268 -13.69 18.70 6.50
C VAL A 268 -15.03 18.56 7.19
N SER A 269 -15.86 17.64 6.71
CA SER A 269 -17.15 17.30 7.30
C SER A 269 -17.06 15.91 7.94
N LEU A 270 -17.09 15.84 9.27
CA LEU A 270 -16.83 14.59 10.00
C LEU A 270 -18.06 13.68 10.06
N HIS A 271 -17.81 12.38 9.97
CA HIS A 271 -18.81 11.33 9.96
C HIS A 271 -18.97 10.67 11.35
N GLY A 272 -20.13 10.04 11.58
CA GLY A 272 -20.36 9.22 12.78
C GLY A 272 -20.56 9.97 14.09
N LEU A 273 -20.77 11.28 14.06
CA LEU A 273 -20.95 12.10 15.27
C LEU A 273 -22.43 12.30 15.65
N SER A 274 -22.73 12.28 16.94
CA SER A 274 -24.02 12.72 17.47
C SER A 274 -24.11 14.25 17.47
N GLY A 275 -25.02 14.83 16.70
CA GLY A 275 -25.12 16.28 16.47
C GLY A 275 -25.19 17.15 17.74
N GLY A 276 -25.95 16.71 18.74
CA GLY A 276 -26.12 17.43 20.02
C GLY A 276 -25.01 17.20 21.06
N ALA A 277 -24.02 16.35 20.78
CA ALA A 277 -22.90 16.12 21.70
C ALA A 277 -21.75 17.12 21.44
N SER A 278 -20.94 17.38 22.46
CA SER A 278 -19.74 18.20 22.35
C SER A 278 -18.51 17.33 22.11
N TYR A 279 -17.58 17.81 21.29
CA TYR A 279 -16.35 17.13 20.91
C TYR A 279 -15.17 18.10 20.89
N THR A 280 -13.97 17.56 21.10
CA THR A 280 -12.70 18.23 20.88
C THR A 280 -11.89 17.48 19.83
N LEU A 281 -11.05 18.21 19.10
CA LEU A 281 -10.04 17.65 18.21
C LEU A 281 -8.66 17.89 18.81
N THR A 282 -7.97 16.84 19.24
CA THR A 282 -6.65 16.95 19.88
C THR A 282 -5.56 16.55 18.89
N TYR A 283 -4.65 17.45 18.56
CA TYR A 283 -3.52 17.14 17.69
C TYR A 283 -2.61 16.13 18.38
N VAL A 284 -2.46 14.93 17.80
CA VAL A 284 -1.76 13.82 18.46
C VAL A 284 -0.29 14.10 18.73
N ARG A 285 0.33 14.98 17.94
CA ARG A 285 1.76 15.29 18.03
C ARG A 285 2.09 16.23 19.18
N THR A 286 1.26 17.24 19.42
CA THR A 286 1.55 18.31 20.38
C THR A 286 0.59 18.34 21.57
N GLY A 287 -0.55 17.67 21.48
CA GLY A 287 -1.65 17.75 22.45
C GLY A 287 -2.48 19.03 22.34
N GLU A 288 -2.24 19.88 21.33
CA GLU A 288 -3.05 21.07 21.08
C GLU A 288 -4.53 20.68 20.85
N VAL A 289 -5.45 21.40 21.50
CA VAL A 289 -6.88 21.09 21.47
C VAL A 289 -7.64 22.16 20.69
N LEU A 290 -8.42 21.74 19.70
CA LEU A 290 -9.39 22.58 19.01
C LEU A 290 -10.81 22.29 19.53
N GLY A 291 -11.60 23.34 19.70
CA GLY A 291 -13.00 23.26 20.15
C GLY A 291 -13.23 23.93 21.51
N PRO A 292 -14.33 23.58 22.22
CA PRO A 292 -15.28 22.53 21.88
C PRO A 292 -16.09 22.82 20.61
N PHE A 293 -16.47 21.77 19.89
CA PHE A 293 -17.42 21.80 18.79
C PHE A 293 -18.65 20.96 19.15
N THR A 294 -19.80 21.29 18.60
CA THR A 294 -20.94 20.38 18.53
C THR A 294 -20.73 19.37 17.40
N GLY A 295 -21.36 18.19 17.50
CA GLY A 295 -21.36 17.23 16.39
C GLY A 295 -21.88 17.84 15.09
N THR A 296 -22.90 18.70 15.17
CA THR A 296 -23.45 19.42 14.00
C THR A 296 -22.44 20.38 13.38
N GLN A 297 -21.63 21.09 14.18
CA GLN A 297 -20.57 21.94 13.64
C GLN A 297 -19.51 21.12 12.88
N LEU A 298 -19.10 19.98 13.43
CA LEU A 298 -18.12 19.10 12.77
C LEU A 298 -18.69 18.43 11.51
N GLN A 299 -19.99 18.14 11.48
CA GLN A 299 -20.68 17.57 10.31
C GLN A 299 -20.92 18.60 9.19
N ASN A 300 -21.04 19.88 9.51
CA ASN A 300 -21.29 20.94 8.54
C ASN A 300 -20.01 21.49 7.89
N GLY A 301 -18.84 21.09 8.37
CA GLY A 301 -17.55 21.57 7.87
C GLY A 301 -16.77 22.38 8.89
N VAL A 302 -15.53 21.98 9.15
CA VAL A 302 -14.54 22.74 9.93
C VAL A 302 -13.27 22.91 9.12
N THR A 303 -12.69 24.11 9.12
CA THR A 303 -11.37 24.35 8.51
C THR A 303 -10.27 23.86 9.45
N LEU A 304 -9.46 22.91 8.98
CA LEU A 304 -8.25 22.47 9.67
C LEU A 304 -7.03 23.10 8.98
N LEU A 305 -5.93 23.31 9.72
CA LEU A 305 -4.67 23.84 9.19
C LEU A 305 -4.75 25.24 8.53
N GLY A 306 -5.75 26.06 8.89
CA GLY A 306 -6.01 27.37 8.26
C GLY A 306 -4.80 28.32 8.23
N GLY A 307 -3.96 28.29 9.27
CA GLY A 307 -2.75 29.13 9.39
C GLY A 307 -1.43 28.43 9.06
N ALA A 308 -1.45 27.14 8.72
CA ALA A 308 -0.22 26.37 8.49
C ALA A 308 0.43 26.71 7.13
N THR A 309 1.72 26.44 6.96
CA THR A 309 2.36 26.55 5.63
C THR A 309 1.98 25.39 4.71
N PRO A 310 2.17 25.52 3.39
CA PRO A 310 2.08 24.38 2.48
C PRO A 310 2.90 23.17 2.93
N HIS A 311 2.43 21.97 2.58
CA HIS A 311 3.02 20.68 2.95
C HIS A 311 3.10 20.46 4.47
N THR A 312 2.04 20.87 5.17
CA THR A 312 1.82 20.55 6.59
C THR A 312 0.74 19.49 6.72
N ALA A 313 0.94 18.50 7.58
CA ALA A 313 -0.09 17.56 7.97
C ALA A 313 -0.39 17.65 9.48
N ALA A 314 -1.58 17.22 9.87
CA ALA A 314 -1.94 16.99 11.25
C ALA A 314 -2.88 15.79 11.37
N VAL A 315 -2.73 15.06 12.48
CA VAL A 315 -3.63 13.97 12.86
C VAL A 315 -4.32 14.36 14.15
N TYR A 316 -5.65 14.51 14.12
CA TYR A 316 -6.43 14.90 15.28
C TYR A 316 -7.19 13.69 15.83
N GLN A 317 -7.10 13.45 17.13
CA GLN A 317 -8.01 12.54 17.83
C GLN A 317 -9.33 13.25 18.10
N ILE A 318 -10.43 12.64 17.69
CA ILE A 318 -11.80 13.06 18.02
C ILE A 318 -12.15 12.48 19.38
N ALA A 319 -12.44 13.34 20.35
CA ALA A 319 -12.91 12.93 21.67
C ALA A 319 -14.23 13.63 22.00
N ARG A 320 -15.15 12.91 22.63
CA ARG A 320 -16.36 13.51 23.20
C ARG A 320 -15.97 14.23 24.49
N ALA A 321 -16.33 15.51 24.60
CA ALA A 321 -16.05 16.37 25.75
C ALA A 321 -17.08 16.20 26.88
#